data_AF-A0A8B8MVY3-F1
#
_entry.id   AF-A0A8B8MVY3-F1
#
_cell.length_a   1.000
_cell.length_b   1.000
_cell.length_c   1.000
_cell.angle_alpha   90.00
_cell.angle_beta   90.00
_cell.angle_gamma   90.00
#
_symmetry.space_group_name_H-M   'P 1'
#
loop_
_entity.id
_entity.type
_entity.pdbx_description
1 polymer ?
#
loop_
_entity_poly.entity_id
_entity_poly.type
_entity_poly.pdbx_seq_one_letter_code
_entity_poly.pdbx_strand_id
1 'polypeptide(L)'
;MDIFRGAIVEPFGSFVYGLFTRWRDLDISIDIPNDSDISSTANKKQKNHMLAILRLILRAIGRFHILQLVSHVRVPIVKFKSRSISCDVSIDNLLGQMKSKLLLWIRGIDERFGDMVKEWAKAQEINNSLCGSFNSYSLNLLVIFHFQTCVPAILPPLKDIYPGDIASDLKVKGVRADVVRKIIETCAANIAKWKSNRYRPVNLCSLSELSVSFFSKIEDPFEQPLNAARTIKPSLLRKISEAFETTYGSVSSTYQTEASLLPGLARSRVLKALGRTPSRGESHGGNHNRVNCLVVSNVPSSS
;
A
#
# COMPACT_ATOMS: atom_id res chain seq x y z
N MET A 1 8.36 15.61 -34.51
CA MET A 1 7.29 14.67 -34.11
C MET A 1 6.98 14.89 -32.64
N ASP A 2 5.73 15.21 -32.32
CA ASP A 2 5.28 15.33 -30.92
C ASP A 2 5.11 13.93 -30.33
N ILE A 3 6.15 13.43 -29.66
CA ILE A 3 6.21 12.05 -29.14
C ILE A 3 5.15 11.74 -28.07
N PHE A 4 4.49 12.76 -27.54
CA PHE A 4 3.43 12.64 -26.54
C PHE A 4 2.05 13.00 -27.10
N ARG A 5 1.93 13.12 -28.44
CA ARG A 5 0.64 13.41 -29.08
C ARG A 5 -0.35 12.31 -28.76
N GLY A 6 -1.50 12.69 -28.20
CA GLY A 6 -2.56 11.76 -27.79
C GLY A 6 -2.27 11.02 -26.48
N ALA A 7 -1.14 11.27 -25.82
CA ALA A 7 -0.82 10.60 -24.56
C ALA A 7 -1.85 10.91 -23.47
N ILE A 8 -2.23 9.87 -22.73
CA ILE A 8 -3.16 9.92 -21.60
C ILE A 8 -2.34 9.95 -20.32
N VAL A 9 -2.70 10.84 -19.40
CA VAL A 9 -2.03 10.96 -18.11
C VAL A 9 -2.93 10.35 -17.04
N GLU A 10 -2.57 9.19 -16.52
CA GLU A 10 -3.34 8.47 -15.51
C GLU A 10 -2.63 8.48 -14.14
N PRO A 11 -3.30 8.97 -13.07
CA PRO A 11 -2.76 8.80 -11.73
C PRO A 11 -2.88 7.33 -11.30
N PHE A 12 -1.95 6.88 -10.48
CA PHE A 12 -2.03 5.60 -9.78
C PHE A 12 -1.49 5.73 -8.35
N GLY A 13 -1.27 4.60 -7.69
CA GLY A 13 -0.70 4.57 -6.36
C GLY A 13 -1.67 5.12 -5.32
N SER A 14 -1.11 5.72 -4.27
CA SER A 14 -1.87 6.06 -3.07
C SER A 14 -2.93 7.14 -3.25
N PHE A 15 -2.82 7.91 -4.31
CA PHE A 15 -3.86 8.85 -4.74
C PHE A 15 -5.14 8.12 -5.12
N VAL A 16 -5.06 7.03 -5.91
CA VAL A 16 -6.22 6.32 -6.44
C VAL A 16 -6.97 5.52 -5.37
N TYR A 17 -6.27 4.78 -4.52
CA TYR A 17 -6.92 4.01 -3.45
C TYR A 17 -7.18 4.84 -2.17
N GLY A 18 -7.03 6.17 -2.25
CA GLY A 18 -7.44 7.14 -1.23
C GLY A 18 -6.64 7.09 0.08
N LEU A 19 -5.44 6.53 0.09
CA LEU A 19 -4.51 6.53 1.25
C LEU A 19 -3.40 7.57 1.05
N PHE A 20 -3.76 8.67 0.40
CA PHE A 20 -2.92 9.85 0.22
C PHE A 20 -3.15 10.77 1.43
N THR A 21 -2.07 11.23 2.06
CA THR A 21 -2.16 12.33 3.03
C THR A 21 -1.96 13.64 2.27
N ARG A 22 -2.46 14.77 2.80
CA ARG A 22 -2.47 16.11 2.16
C ARG A 22 -1.10 16.66 1.69
N TRP A 23 -0.02 15.89 1.86
CA TRP A 23 1.37 16.28 1.64
C TRP A 23 2.15 15.23 0.84
N ARG A 24 1.49 14.40 0.01
CA ARG A 24 2.06 13.16 -0.53
C ARG A 24 2.49 13.17 -1.99
N ASP A 25 3.30 12.15 -2.25
CA ASP A 25 3.77 11.69 -3.54
C ASP A 25 2.57 11.33 -4.46
N LEU A 26 2.58 11.87 -5.68
CA LEU A 26 1.63 11.61 -6.75
C LEU A 26 2.32 10.71 -7.78
N ASP A 27 1.84 9.48 -7.91
CA ASP A 27 2.33 8.54 -8.91
C ASP A 27 1.52 8.71 -10.21
N ILE A 28 2.21 8.92 -11.34
CA ILE A 28 1.60 9.19 -12.65
C ILE A 28 2.16 8.23 -13.69
N SER A 29 1.28 7.67 -14.52
CA SER A 29 1.65 6.97 -15.74
C SER A 29 1.25 7.83 -16.94
N ILE A 30 2.20 8.05 -17.85
CA ILE A 30 1.89 8.57 -19.18
C ILE A 30 1.71 7.34 -20.08
N ASP A 31 0.49 7.18 -20.55
CA ASP A 31 0.08 6.09 -21.41
C ASP A 31 -0.01 6.59 -22.83
N ILE A 32 0.72 5.94 -23.72
CA ILE A 32 0.87 6.42 -25.09
C ILE A 32 -0.02 5.55 -25.96
N PRO A 33 -1.09 6.10 -26.56
CA PRO A 33 -1.97 5.30 -27.39
C PRO A 33 -1.17 4.81 -28.59
N ASN A 34 -0.99 3.50 -28.66
CA ASN A 34 -0.68 2.82 -29.90
C ASN A 34 -2.00 2.27 -30.42
N ASP A 35 -2.40 2.68 -31.62
CA ASP A 35 -3.60 2.20 -32.33
C ASP A 35 -3.54 0.70 -32.70
N SER A 36 -2.57 -0.07 -32.19
CA SER A 36 -2.46 -1.51 -32.42
C SER A 36 -1.89 -2.24 -31.20
N ASP A 37 -2.56 -3.36 -30.86
CA ASP A 37 -2.19 -4.48 -29.98
C ASP A 37 -1.29 -4.21 -28.74
N ILE A 38 -1.63 -4.82 -27.59
CA ILE A 38 -0.82 -4.85 -26.34
C ILE A 38 0.69 -5.14 -26.57
N SER A 39 1.02 -5.79 -27.70
CA SER A 39 2.37 -6.03 -28.23
C SER A 39 3.27 -4.79 -28.36
N SER A 40 2.71 -3.58 -28.41
CA SER A 40 3.46 -2.35 -28.68
C SER A 40 3.88 -1.59 -27.41
N THR A 41 3.88 -2.25 -26.24
CA THR A 41 4.35 -1.61 -25.00
C THR A 41 5.82 -1.22 -25.16
N ALA A 42 6.16 0.06 -24.97
CA ALA A 42 7.52 0.55 -25.12
C ALA A 42 8.50 -0.28 -24.27
N ASN A 43 9.59 -0.76 -24.86
CA ASN A 43 10.64 -1.46 -24.13
C ASN A 43 11.36 -0.49 -23.16
N LYS A 44 12.15 -1.01 -22.22
CA LYS A 44 12.82 -0.19 -21.19
C LYS A 44 13.69 0.93 -21.80
N LYS A 45 14.36 0.69 -22.94
CA LYS A 45 15.18 1.69 -23.63
C LYS A 45 14.31 2.82 -24.20
N GLN A 46 13.20 2.47 -24.85
CA GLN A 46 12.21 3.43 -25.35
C GLN A 46 11.62 4.24 -24.20
N LYS A 47 11.16 3.60 -23.11
CA LYS A 47 10.64 4.29 -21.92
C LYS A 47 11.67 5.26 -21.34
N ASN A 48 12.93 4.85 -21.21
CA ASN A 48 14.02 5.73 -20.74
C ASN A 48 14.25 6.94 -21.67
N HIS A 49 14.21 6.74 -22.98
CA HIS A 49 14.34 7.82 -23.95
C HIS A 49 13.21 8.84 -23.83
N MET A 50 11.96 8.36 -23.72
CA MET A 50 10.78 9.22 -23.55
C MET A 50 10.83 9.99 -22.24
N LEU A 51 11.23 9.33 -21.13
CA LEU A 51 11.43 9.99 -19.84
C LEU A 51 12.55 11.04 -19.88
N ALA A 52 13.62 10.80 -20.65
CA ALA A 52 14.68 11.78 -20.84
C ALA A 52 14.15 13.03 -21.58
N ILE A 53 13.34 12.84 -22.63
CA ILE A 53 12.68 13.95 -23.34
C ILE A 53 11.69 14.68 -22.43
N LEU A 54 10.86 13.94 -21.68
CA LEU A 54 9.94 14.53 -20.70
C LEU A 54 10.68 15.41 -19.70
N ARG A 55 11.82 14.94 -19.18
CA ARG A 55 12.66 15.73 -18.26
C ARG A 55 13.15 17.02 -18.89
N LEU A 56 13.55 17.01 -20.18
CA LEU A 56 13.95 18.22 -20.89
C LEU A 56 12.79 19.21 -21.05
N ILE A 57 11.60 18.71 -21.40
CA ILE A 57 10.38 19.53 -21.51
C ILE A 57 10.02 20.15 -20.16
N LEU A 58 9.96 19.36 -19.08
CA LEU A 58 9.67 19.85 -17.74
C LEU A 58 10.70 20.88 -17.26
N ARG A 59 11.98 20.71 -17.63
CA ARG A 59 13.04 21.68 -17.33
C ARG A 59 12.83 23.00 -18.09
N ALA A 60 12.44 22.94 -19.36
CA ALA A 60 12.16 24.12 -20.17
C ALA A 60 10.95 24.92 -19.65
N ILE A 61 9.94 24.26 -19.09
CA ILE A 61 8.77 24.91 -18.47
C ILE A 61 9.15 25.74 -17.23
N GLY A 62 10.21 25.35 -16.50
CA GLY A 62 10.76 26.13 -15.39
C GLY A 62 9.91 26.19 -14.11
N ARG A 63 8.81 25.43 -14.01
CA ARG A 63 7.88 25.43 -12.85
C ARG A 63 8.05 24.28 -11.87
N PHE A 64 9.00 23.38 -12.13
CA PHE A 64 9.18 22.15 -11.39
C PHE A 64 10.57 22.08 -10.76
N HIS A 65 10.65 21.54 -9.55
CA HIS A 65 11.90 21.42 -8.79
C HIS A 65 12.34 19.96 -8.67
N ILE A 66 13.62 19.72 -8.34
CA ILE A 66 14.15 18.37 -8.07
C ILE A 66 13.91 17.41 -9.25
N LEU A 67 14.17 17.86 -10.48
CA LEU A 67 14.00 17.05 -11.69
C LEU A 67 15.08 15.97 -11.82
N GLN A 68 14.73 14.74 -11.43
CA GLN A 68 15.62 13.60 -11.42
C GLN A 68 15.09 12.47 -12.29
N LEU A 69 15.89 12.01 -13.26
CA LEU A 69 15.63 10.77 -13.99
C LEU A 69 16.23 9.59 -13.23
N VAL A 70 15.41 8.59 -12.92
CA VAL A 70 15.81 7.33 -12.29
C VAL A 70 15.56 6.20 -13.29
N SER A 71 16.56 5.89 -14.11
CA SER A 71 16.45 4.99 -15.27
C SER A 71 16.91 3.54 -15.02
N HIS A 72 17.69 3.31 -13.96
CA HIS A 72 18.30 2.01 -13.68
C HIS A 72 17.32 1.00 -13.06
N VAL A 73 16.30 1.48 -12.35
CA VAL A 73 15.28 0.67 -11.66
C VAL A 73 14.39 -0.14 -12.62
N ARG A 74 13.59 -1.07 -12.08
CA ARG A 74 12.70 -1.95 -12.86
C ARG A 74 11.66 -1.16 -13.67
N VAL A 75 11.04 -0.16 -13.05
CA VAL A 75 10.12 0.78 -13.69
C VAL A 75 10.78 2.15 -13.68
N PRO A 76 11.40 2.58 -14.80
CA PRO A 76 12.02 3.90 -14.88
C PRO A 76 11.03 5.02 -14.57
N ILE A 77 11.50 6.05 -13.87
CA ILE A 77 10.68 7.20 -13.49
C ILE A 77 11.43 8.52 -13.62
N VAL A 78 10.68 9.59 -13.86
CA VAL A 78 11.12 10.96 -13.61
C VAL A 78 10.47 11.44 -12.32
N LYS A 79 11.29 11.81 -11.35
CA LYS A 79 10.87 12.47 -10.13
C LYS A 79 10.93 13.96 -10.31
N PHE A 80 9.92 14.68 -9.83
CA PHE A 80 9.96 16.13 -9.69
C PHE A 80 9.07 16.57 -8.52
N LYS A 81 9.15 17.84 -8.16
CA LYS A 81 8.29 18.47 -7.17
C LYS A 81 7.57 19.64 -7.81
N SER A 82 6.25 19.69 -7.65
CA SER A 82 5.41 20.83 -8.01
C SER A 82 4.74 21.34 -6.75
N ARG A 83 5.00 22.60 -6.38
CA ARG A 83 4.55 23.17 -5.09
C ARG A 83 4.98 22.29 -3.92
N SER A 84 4.04 21.76 -3.13
CA SER A 84 4.27 20.87 -1.98
C SER A 84 4.10 19.39 -2.29
N ILE A 85 3.93 19.01 -3.56
CA ILE A 85 3.64 17.65 -4.03
C ILE A 85 4.87 17.09 -4.73
N SER A 86 5.37 15.95 -4.27
CA SER A 86 6.35 15.16 -5.02
C SER A 86 5.60 14.36 -6.09
N CYS A 87 6.15 14.23 -7.28
CA CYS A 87 5.55 13.47 -8.37
C CYS A 87 6.56 12.46 -8.91
N ASP A 88 6.11 11.21 -9.08
CA ASP A 88 6.86 10.15 -9.73
C ASP A 88 6.14 9.80 -11.04
N VAL A 89 6.76 10.08 -12.18
CA VAL A 89 6.16 9.84 -13.52
C VAL A 89 6.84 8.67 -14.20
N SER A 90 6.04 7.72 -14.66
CA SER A 90 6.43 6.53 -15.43
C SER A 90 5.76 6.53 -16.81
N ILE A 91 6.25 5.68 -17.72
CA ILE A 91 5.64 5.45 -19.04
C ILE A 91 5.00 4.07 -19.07
N ASP A 92 3.75 3.98 -19.53
CA ASP A 92 2.96 2.74 -19.69
C ASP A 92 3.05 1.79 -18.48
N ASN A 93 2.74 2.29 -17.29
CA ASN A 93 2.77 1.52 -16.05
C ASN A 93 1.41 0.91 -15.71
N LEU A 94 0.85 0.16 -16.65
CA LEU A 94 -0.44 -0.51 -16.51
C LEU A 94 -0.50 -1.44 -15.29
N LEU A 95 0.58 -2.15 -14.98
CA LEU A 95 0.61 -3.02 -13.81
C LEU A 95 0.52 -2.22 -12.50
N GLY A 96 1.13 -1.02 -12.43
CA GLY A 96 0.99 -0.10 -11.30
C GLY A 96 -0.44 0.42 -11.16
N GLN A 97 -1.08 0.79 -12.27
CA GLN A 97 -2.50 1.18 -12.31
C GLN A 97 -3.40 0.04 -11.81
N MET A 98 -3.23 -1.18 -12.32
CA MET A 98 -4.06 -2.33 -11.94
C MET A 98 -3.89 -2.73 -10.48
N LYS A 99 -2.66 -2.67 -9.93
CA LYS A 99 -2.43 -2.84 -8.48
C LYS A 99 -3.19 -1.80 -7.66
N SER A 100 -3.25 -0.56 -8.15
CA SER A 100 -3.93 0.54 -7.45
C SER A 100 -5.45 0.36 -7.49
N LYS A 101 -5.99 -0.09 -8.63
CA LYS A 101 -7.41 -0.47 -8.77
C LYS A 101 -7.77 -1.65 -7.85
N LEU A 102 -6.92 -2.67 -7.77
CA LEU A 102 -7.12 -3.79 -6.84
C LEU A 102 -7.20 -3.33 -5.38
N LEU A 103 -6.26 -2.47 -4.94
CA LEU A 103 -6.29 -1.92 -3.57
C LEU A 103 -7.53 -1.07 -3.32
N LEU A 104 -7.98 -0.30 -4.31
CA LEU A 104 -9.23 0.45 -4.22
C LEU A 104 -10.45 -0.48 -4.06
N TRP A 105 -10.50 -1.57 -4.82
CA TRP A 105 -11.58 -2.55 -4.69
C TRP A 105 -11.58 -3.26 -3.34
N ILE A 106 -10.40 -3.65 -2.85
CA ILE A 106 -10.23 -4.23 -1.51
C ILE A 106 -10.72 -3.27 -0.43
N ARG A 107 -10.37 -1.98 -0.52
CA ARG A 107 -10.92 -0.95 0.36
C ARG A 107 -12.43 -0.82 0.27
N GLY A 108 -13.02 -1.03 -0.91
CA GLY A 108 -14.46 -1.07 -1.11
C GLY A 108 -15.17 -2.27 -0.49
N ILE A 109 -14.43 -3.31 -0.08
CA ILE A 109 -14.97 -4.47 0.67
C ILE A 109 -15.14 -4.08 2.15
N ASP A 110 -14.13 -3.45 2.74
CA ASP A 110 -14.12 -3.07 4.16
C ASP A 110 -13.36 -1.76 4.38
N GLU A 111 -14.00 -0.77 5.01
CA GLU A 111 -13.45 0.57 5.20
C GLU A 111 -12.30 0.63 6.22
N ARG A 112 -12.19 -0.38 7.10
CA ARG A 112 -11.08 -0.50 8.07
C ARG A 112 -9.75 -0.78 7.35
N PHE A 113 -9.79 -1.12 6.07
CA PHE A 113 -8.61 -1.29 5.24
C PHE A 113 -7.97 0.06 4.90
N GLY A 114 -6.92 0.43 5.64
CA GLY A 114 -5.99 1.46 5.20
C GLY A 114 -5.44 2.41 6.27
N ASP A 115 -4.43 3.16 5.84
CA ASP A 115 -3.72 4.25 6.52
C ASP A 115 -2.84 3.91 7.72
N MET A 116 -3.34 3.18 8.71
CA MET A 116 -2.61 3.05 9.97
C MET A 116 -1.25 2.34 9.81
N VAL A 117 -1.22 1.13 9.24
CA VAL A 117 0.02 0.36 9.04
C VAL A 117 1.01 1.12 8.14
N LYS A 118 0.50 1.90 7.18
CA LYS A 118 1.34 2.67 6.27
C LYS A 118 1.98 3.87 6.94
N GLU A 119 1.26 4.61 7.79
CA GLU A 119 1.83 5.71 8.55
C GLU A 119 2.75 5.22 9.67
N TRP A 120 2.38 4.12 10.34
CA TRP A 120 3.24 3.43 11.30
C TRP A 120 4.57 3.02 10.67
N ALA A 121 4.55 2.30 9.55
CA ALA A 121 5.77 1.86 8.88
C ALA A 121 6.64 3.04 8.40
N LYS A 122 6.04 4.21 8.15
CA LYS A 122 6.81 5.43 7.85
C LYS A 122 7.37 6.09 9.12
N ALA A 123 6.66 6.03 10.25
CA ALA A 123 7.16 6.50 11.55
C ALA A 123 8.35 5.66 12.03
N GLN A 124 8.30 4.35 11.78
CA GLN A 124 9.37 3.39 12.08
C GLN A 124 10.49 3.37 11.02
N GLU A 125 10.38 4.19 9.96
CA GLU A 125 11.34 4.25 8.84
C GLU A 125 11.60 2.92 8.12
N ILE A 126 10.59 2.04 8.10
CA ILE A 126 10.63 0.72 7.42
C ILE A 126 9.80 0.71 6.12
N ASN A 127 9.42 1.88 5.61
CA ASN A 127 8.68 2.08 4.36
C ASN A 127 9.48 2.94 3.35
N ASN A 128 10.67 2.45 2.98
CA ASN A 128 11.57 3.04 2.00
C ASN A 128 12.26 1.95 1.16
N SER A 129 11.69 1.65 -0.01
CA SER A 129 12.17 0.58 -0.89
C SER A 129 13.55 0.84 -1.49
N LEU A 130 13.97 2.10 -1.61
CA LEU A 130 15.30 2.45 -2.12
C LEU A 130 16.40 2.09 -1.11
N CYS A 131 16.07 1.99 0.17
CA CYS A 131 16.97 1.53 1.23
C CYS A 131 16.83 0.03 1.55
N GLY A 132 16.01 -0.71 0.78
CA GLY A 132 15.82 -2.15 0.93
C GLY A 132 14.75 -2.57 1.94
N SER A 133 13.98 -1.63 2.51
CA SER A 133 12.85 -1.93 3.42
C SER A 133 11.56 -2.16 2.62
N PHE A 134 10.42 -2.36 3.31
CA PHE A 134 9.16 -2.58 2.61
C PHE A 134 8.82 -1.42 1.67
N ASN A 135 8.28 -1.75 0.49
CA ASN A 135 7.56 -0.77 -0.30
C ASN A 135 6.10 -0.70 0.20
N SER A 136 5.41 0.39 -0.14
CA SER A 136 4.02 0.59 0.29
C SER A 136 3.05 -0.48 -0.22
N TYR A 137 3.32 -1.11 -1.37
CA TYR A 137 2.49 -2.22 -1.87
C TYR A 137 2.68 -3.49 -1.03
N SER A 138 3.92 -3.83 -0.65
CA SER A 138 4.22 -4.95 0.23
C SER A 138 3.56 -4.82 1.61
N LEU A 139 3.53 -3.61 2.18
CA LEU A 139 2.79 -3.37 3.43
C LEU A 139 1.28 -3.60 3.27
N ASN A 140 0.69 -3.16 2.16
CA ASN A 140 -0.73 -3.45 1.88
C ASN A 140 -0.99 -4.96 1.76
N LEU A 141 -0.08 -5.73 1.16
CA LEU A 141 -0.22 -7.19 1.09
C LEU A 141 -0.21 -7.85 2.48
N LEU A 142 0.62 -7.35 3.41
CA LEU A 142 0.59 -7.84 4.80
C LEU A 142 -0.75 -7.56 5.49
N VAL A 143 -1.31 -6.36 5.27
CA VAL A 143 -2.65 -6.01 5.81
C VAL A 143 -3.74 -6.89 5.18
N ILE A 144 -3.69 -7.12 3.87
CA ILE A 144 -4.61 -8.02 3.17
C ILE A 144 -4.55 -9.43 3.77
N PHE A 145 -3.35 -9.97 3.95
CA PHE A 145 -3.14 -11.28 4.53
C PHE A 145 -3.68 -11.37 5.96
N HIS A 146 -3.43 -10.35 6.78
CA HIS A 146 -4.00 -10.27 8.12
C HIS A 146 -5.54 -10.32 8.08
N PHE A 147 -6.18 -9.50 7.23
CA PHE A 147 -7.63 -9.44 7.09
C PHE A 147 -8.25 -10.75 6.55
N GLN A 148 -7.53 -11.48 5.69
CA GLN A 148 -7.94 -12.80 5.19
C GLN A 148 -7.87 -13.89 6.25
N THR A 149 -6.99 -13.74 7.24
CA THR A 149 -6.73 -14.73 8.29
C THR A 149 -7.37 -14.34 9.63
N CYS A 150 -8.10 -13.23 9.71
CA CYS A 150 -8.97 -12.91 10.84
C CYS A 150 -10.07 -13.97 10.98
N VAL A 151 -10.61 -14.12 12.19
CA VAL A 151 -11.76 -14.99 12.46
C VAL A 151 -12.85 -14.15 13.11
N PRO A 152 -13.99 -13.91 12.44
CA PRO A 152 -14.29 -14.24 11.04
C PRO A 152 -13.41 -13.49 10.02
N ALA A 153 -13.24 -14.04 8.81
CA ALA A 153 -12.42 -13.43 7.77
C ALA A 153 -13.05 -12.14 7.23
N ILE A 154 -12.28 -11.05 7.18
CA ILE A 154 -12.75 -9.74 6.72
C ILE A 154 -12.77 -9.71 5.19
N LEU A 155 -11.67 -10.12 4.57
CA LEU A 155 -11.49 -10.16 3.13
C LEU A 155 -11.57 -11.59 2.59
N PRO A 156 -12.06 -11.77 1.34
CA PRO A 156 -11.96 -13.05 0.66
C PRO A 156 -10.51 -13.35 0.23
N PRO A 157 -10.18 -14.62 -0.04
CA PRO A 157 -9.00 -14.98 -0.83
C PRO A 157 -8.91 -14.15 -2.12
N LEU A 158 -7.70 -13.69 -2.51
CA LEU A 158 -7.54 -12.86 -3.71
C LEU A 158 -8.00 -13.57 -5.00
N LYS A 159 -7.83 -14.89 -5.05
CA LYS A 159 -8.33 -15.75 -6.16
C LYS A 159 -9.85 -15.71 -6.32
N ASP A 160 -10.58 -15.42 -5.24
CA ASP A 160 -12.04 -15.31 -5.28
C ASP A 160 -12.47 -13.91 -5.76
N ILE A 161 -11.59 -12.91 -5.66
CA ILE A 161 -11.78 -11.59 -6.28
C ILE A 161 -11.47 -11.69 -7.78
N TYR A 162 -10.32 -12.26 -8.12
CA TYR A 162 -9.94 -12.48 -9.52
C TYR A 162 -9.27 -13.86 -9.67
N PRO A 163 -9.88 -14.80 -10.40
CA PRO A 163 -9.37 -16.17 -10.49
C PRO A 163 -8.17 -16.32 -11.45
N GLY A 164 -7.95 -15.35 -12.34
CA GLY A 164 -6.82 -15.35 -13.27
C GLY A 164 -5.55 -14.73 -12.66
N ASP A 165 -4.51 -14.63 -13.49
CA ASP A 165 -3.31 -13.86 -13.14
C ASP A 165 -3.28 -12.55 -13.94
N ILE A 166 -3.57 -11.44 -13.27
CA ILE A 166 -3.61 -10.10 -13.88
C ILE A 166 -2.32 -9.82 -14.65
N ALA A 167 -1.16 -10.19 -14.11
CA ALA A 167 0.12 -9.89 -14.76
C ALA A 167 0.32 -10.64 -16.08
N SER A 168 -0.19 -11.86 -16.18
CA SER A 168 -0.17 -12.68 -17.39
C SER A 168 -1.26 -12.26 -18.37
N ASP A 169 -2.48 -12.00 -17.88
CA ASP A 169 -3.60 -11.58 -18.72
C ASP A 169 -3.33 -10.26 -19.43
N LEU A 170 -2.64 -9.33 -18.76
CA LEU A 170 -2.20 -8.07 -19.37
C LEU A 170 -1.07 -8.22 -20.41
N LYS A 171 -0.46 -9.41 -20.54
CA LYS A 171 0.55 -9.71 -21.57
C LYS A 171 -0.03 -10.45 -22.76
N VAL A 172 -1.24 -11.00 -22.66
CA VAL A 172 -1.89 -11.72 -23.75
C VAL A 172 -2.21 -10.74 -24.89
N LYS A 173 -2.05 -11.19 -26.14
CA LYS A 173 -2.38 -10.39 -27.33
C LYS A 173 -3.88 -10.05 -27.33
N GLY A 174 -4.21 -8.81 -27.68
CA GLY A 174 -5.56 -8.29 -27.67
C GLY A 174 -5.61 -6.78 -27.47
N VAL A 175 -6.82 -6.23 -27.44
CA VAL A 175 -7.05 -4.80 -27.18
C VAL A 175 -6.92 -4.54 -25.68
N ARG A 176 -5.96 -3.70 -25.28
CA ARG A 176 -5.67 -3.34 -23.87
C ARG A 176 -6.94 -2.94 -23.12
N ALA A 177 -7.77 -2.11 -23.75
CA ALA A 177 -9.00 -1.61 -23.15
C ALA A 177 -9.98 -2.74 -22.78
N ASP A 178 -10.12 -3.75 -23.64
CA ASP A 178 -11.06 -4.85 -23.41
C ASP A 178 -10.56 -5.83 -22.35
N VAL A 179 -9.25 -6.13 -22.35
CA VAL A 179 -8.63 -6.94 -21.29
C VAL A 179 -8.79 -6.25 -19.93
N VAL A 180 -8.47 -4.95 -19.86
CA VAL A 180 -8.63 -4.17 -18.62
C VAL A 180 -10.10 -4.14 -18.20
N ARG A 181 -11.04 -3.89 -19.11
CA ARG A 181 -12.48 -3.87 -18.83
C ARG A 181 -12.94 -5.21 -18.24
N LYS A 182 -12.57 -6.33 -18.87
CA LYS A 182 -12.91 -7.68 -18.40
C LYS A 182 -12.39 -7.95 -16.98
N ILE A 183 -11.15 -7.55 -16.67
CA ILE A 183 -10.60 -7.69 -15.31
C ILE A 183 -11.43 -6.89 -14.31
N ILE A 184 -11.73 -5.62 -14.63
CA ILE A 184 -12.52 -4.72 -13.78
C ILE A 184 -13.91 -5.31 -13.51
N GLU A 185 -14.62 -5.73 -14.55
CA GLU A 185 -15.97 -6.30 -14.46
C GLU A 185 -15.98 -7.60 -13.64
N THR A 186 -15.00 -8.48 -13.86
CA THR A 186 -14.86 -9.73 -13.10
C THR A 186 -14.65 -9.46 -11.61
N CYS A 187 -13.73 -8.55 -11.27
CA CYS A 187 -13.47 -8.19 -9.88
C CYS A 187 -14.71 -7.56 -9.23
N ALA A 188 -15.38 -6.65 -9.93
CA ALA A 188 -16.59 -5.98 -9.43
C ALA A 188 -17.72 -6.99 -9.15
N ALA A 189 -17.97 -7.92 -10.08
CA ALA A 189 -18.99 -8.95 -9.92
C ALA A 189 -18.70 -9.88 -8.73
N ASN A 190 -17.46 -10.34 -8.59
CA ASN A 190 -17.06 -11.22 -7.50
C ASN A 190 -17.11 -10.52 -6.14
N ILE A 191 -16.70 -9.26 -6.07
CA ILE A 191 -16.81 -8.46 -4.84
C ILE A 191 -18.27 -8.21 -4.47
N ALA A 192 -19.13 -7.88 -5.44
CA ALA A 192 -20.55 -7.72 -5.20
C ALA A 192 -21.17 -9.03 -4.66
N LYS A 193 -20.82 -10.16 -5.28
CA LYS A 193 -21.22 -11.49 -4.80
C LYS A 193 -20.78 -11.73 -3.36
N TRP A 194 -19.52 -11.48 -3.03
CA TRP A 194 -19.00 -11.61 -1.66
C TRP A 194 -19.77 -10.74 -0.66
N LYS A 195 -19.99 -9.47 -0.98
CA LYS A 195 -20.72 -8.52 -0.11
C LYS A 195 -22.19 -8.88 0.08
N SER A 196 -22.81 -9.50 -0.93
CA SER A 196 -24.22 -9.90 -0.89
C SER A 196 -24.50 -11.19 -0.10
N ASN A 197 -23.46 -11.95 0.28
CA ASN A 197 -23.62 -13.21 0.99
C ASN A 197 -24.06 -13.00 2.44
N ARG A 198 -25.36 -13.13 2.69
CA ARG A 198 -26.01 -12.93 4.00
C ARG A 198 -25.67 -13.99 5.05
N TYR A 199 -25.15 -15.14 4.63
CA TYR A 199 -24.76 -16.23 5.53
C TYR A 199 -23.30 -16.09 6.01
N ARG A 200 -22.54 -15.13 5.47
CA ARG A 200 -21.15 -14.92 5.86
C ARG A 200 -21.11 -14.31 7.28
N PRO A 201 -20.35 -14.89 8.22
CA PRO A 201 -20.10 -14.24 9.51
C PRO A 201 -19.33 -12.93 9.29
N VAL A 202 -19.83 -11.84 9.90
CA VAL A 202 -19.21 -10.52 9.80
C VAL A 202 -18.22 -10.34 10.94
N ASN A 203 -17.00 -9.95 10.62
CA ASN A 203 -16.02 -9.57 11.62
C ASN A 203 -16.37 -8.19 12.21
N LEU A 204 -16.59 -8.14 13.52
CA LEU A 204 -16.98 -6.94 14.26
C LEU A 204 -15.84 -6.26 15.01
N CYS A 205 -14.59 -6.72 14.86
CA CYS A 205 -13.45 -6.12 15.51
C CYS A 205 -13.31 -4.65 15.10
N SER A 206 -13.16 -3.77 16.07
CA SER A 206 -12.78 -2.37 15.87
C SER A 206 -11.44 -2.27 15.14
N LEU A 207 -11.18 -1.10 14.53
CA LEU A 207 -9.88 -0.83 13.91
C LEU A 207 -8.73 -0.99 14.92
N SER A 208 -8.92 -0.60 16.19
CA SER A 208 -7.92 -0.77 17.25
C SER A 208 -7.61 -2.26 17.53
N GLU A 209 -8.63 -3.12 17.62
CA GLU A 209 -8.42 -4.56 17.84
C GLU A 209 -7.72 -5.22 16.65
N LEU A 210 -8.06 -4.80 15.43
CA LEU A 210 -7.35 -5.24 14.21
C LEU A 210 -5.91 -4.74 14.19
N SER A 211 -5.65 -3.56 14.75
CA SER A 211 -4.31 -3.00 14.84
C SER A 211 -3.43 -3.81 15.79
N VAL A 212 -3.93 -4.10 16.99
CA VAL A 212 -3.23 -4.93 17.98
C VAL A 212 -2.95 -6.32 17.40
N SER A 213 -3.97 -6.96 16.84
CA SER A 213 -3.83 -8.31 16.27
C SER A 213 -2.97 -8.35 14.99
N PHE A 214 -2.85 -7.25 14.25
CA PHE A 214 -1.91 -7.16 13.14
C PHE A 214 -0.47 -7.24 13.63
N PHE A 215 -0.13 -6.46 14.67
CA PHE A 215 1.22 -6.44 15.23
C PHE A 215 1.56 -7.73 15.99
N SER A 216 0.57 -8.43 16.55
CA SER A 216 0.78 -9.71 17.22
C SER A 216 1.04 -10.88 16.26
N LYS A 217 0.61 -10.77 15.00
CA LYS A 217 0.57 -11.89 14.04
C LYS A 217 1.81 -11.98 13.14
N ILE A 218 2.62 -10.93 13.10
CA ILE A 218 3.88 -10.92 12.36
C ILE A 218 4.96 -11.33 13.36
N GLU A 219 5.17 -12.65 13.44
CA GLU A 219 6.18 -13.31 14.27
C GLU A 219 7.59 -13.13 13.67
N ASP A 220 8.62 -13.33 14.49
CA ASP A 220 10.03 -13.20 14.11
C ASP A 220 10.34 -14.05 12.84
N PRO A 221 10.85 -13.45 11.75
CA PRO A 221 11.20 -14.15 10.52
C PRO A 221 12.29 -15.24 10.68
N PHE A 222 12.95 -15.35 11.83
CA PHE A 222 13.98 -16.35 12.12
C PHE A 222 13.41 -17.71 12.58
N GLU A 223 12.13 -17.80 12.94
CA GLU A 223 11.54 -19.05 13.45
C GLU A 223 10.68 -19.84 12.43
N GLN A 224 10.51 -19.38 11.18
CA GLN A 224 9.68 -20.10 10.17
C GLN A 224 10.34 -20.31 8.79
N PRO A 225 10.29 -21.52 8.19
CA PRO A 225 11.08 -21.92 7.02
C PRO A 225 10.57 -21.47 5.63
N LEU A 226 9.57 -20.60 5.51
CA LEU A 226 9.01 -20.18 4.20
C LEU A 226 8.92 -18.65 4.07
N ASN A 227 10.07 -18.01 3.86
CA ASN A 227 10.15 -16.55 3.92
C ASN A 227 10.00 -15.85 2.56
N ALA A 228 8.86 -15.16 2.36
CA ALA A 228 8.62 -14.23 1.26
C ALA A 228 9.52 -12.97 1.29
N ALA A 229 10.30 -12.78 2.35
CA ALA A 229 11.17 -11.62 2.58
C ALA A 229 12.59 -11.74 2.00
N ARG A 230 12.87 -12.66 1.05
CA ARG A 230 14.19 -12.80 0.38
C ARG A 230 14.75 -11.50 -0.25
N THR A 231 13.93 -10.46 -0.37
CA THR A 231 14.33 -9.13 -0.89
C THR A 231 14.76 -8.13 0.19
N ILE A 232 14.59 -8.45 1.47
CA ILE A 232 14.92 -7.57 2.60
C ILE A 232 16.32 -7.91 3.11
N LYS A 233 17.15 -6.88 3.32
CA LYS A 233 18.50 -7.07 3.88
C LYS A 233 18.41 -7.63 5.32
N PRO A 234 19.28 -8.56 5.75
CA PRO A 234 19.24 -9.13 7.11
C PRO A 234 19.32 -8.07 8.23
N SER A 235 20.17 -7.05 8.07
CA SER A 235 20.27 -5.93 9.02
C SER A 235 18.97 -5.12 9.18
N LEU A 236 18.09 -5.21 8.19
CA LEU A 236 16.81 -4.52 8.14
C LEU A 236 15.65 -5.41 8.58
N LEU A 237 15.78 -6.73 8.45
CA LEU A 237 14.85 -7.69 9.06
C LEU A 237 14.82 -7.53 10.57
N ARG A 238 16.00 -7.37 11.22
CA ARG A 238 16.07 -7.08 12.65
C ARG A 238 15.33 -5.79 13.02
N LYS A 239 15.59 -4.68 12.29
CA LYS A 239 14.87 -3.41 12.51
C LYS A 239 13.35 -3.56 12.31
N ILE A 240 12.93 -4.39 11.35
CA ILE A 240 11.52 -4.68 11.11
C ILE A 240 10.93 -5.47 12.29
N SER A 241 11.58 -6.55 12.75
CA SER A 241 11.13 -7.34 13.90
C SER A 241 11.02 -6.48 15.16
N GLU A 242 12.07 -5.74 15.49
CA GLU A 242 12.10 -4.80 16.62
C GLU A 242 10.96 -3.79 16.55
N ALA A 243 10.67 -3.25 15.36
CA ALA A 243 9.57 -2.32 15.17
C ALA A 243 8.20 -2.97 15.42
N PHE A 244 7.99 -4.21 14.94
CA PHE A 244 6.76 -4.97 15.20
C PHE A 244 6.59 -5.28 16.69
N GLU A 245 7.60 -5.85 17.33
CA GLU A 245 7.61 -6.22 18.75
C GLU A 245 7.40 -5.02 19.68
N THR A 246 8.17 -3.94 19.45
CA THR A 246 8.06 -2.71 20.26
C THR A 246 6.68 -2.08 20.12
N THR A 247 6.13 -2.09 18.91
CA THR A 247 4.79 -1.55 18.66
C THR A 247 3.73 -2.42 19.32
N TYR A 248 3.82 -3.75 19.21
CA TYR A 248 2.91 -4.68 19.87
C TYR A 248 2.92 -4.50 21.39
N GLY A 249 4.10 -4.48 22.02
CA GLY A 249 4.25 -4.27 23.46
C GLY A 249 3.71 -2.92 23.91
N SER A 250 3.85 -1.89 23.06
CA SER A 250 3.20 -0.60 23.28
C SER A 250 1.68 -0.78 23.22
N VAL A 251 1.09 -1.08 22.06
CA VAL A 251 -0.37 -1.06 21.85
C VAL A 251 -1.16 -2.06 22.72
N SER A 252 -0.50 -3.06 23.30
CA SER A 252 -1.11 -4.06 24.18
C SER A 252 -1.03 -3.71 25.67
N SER A 253 -0.34 -2.62 26.04
CA SER A 253 -0.21 -2.18 27.43
C SER A 253 -1.51 -1.61 27.98
N THR A 254 -1.80 -1.86 29.26
CA THR A 254 -3.02 -1.41 29.94
C THR A 254 -3.01 0.07 30.37
N TYR A 255 -1.86 0.75 30.33
CA TYR A 255 -1.69 2.13 30.82
C TYR A 255 -1.26 3.10 29.73
N GLN A 256 -1.99 3.14 28.63
CA GLN A 256 -1.63 4.01 27.52
C GLN A 256 -2.37 5.33 27.54
N THR A 257 -1.60 6.39 27.37
CA THR A 257 -2.14 7.69 26.98
C THR A 257 -1.93 7.90 25.50
N GLU A 258 -2.83 8.63 24.85
CA GLU A 258 -2.69 8.98 23.43
C GLU A 258 -1.33 9.65 23.13
N ALA A 259 -0.81 10.44 24.07
CA ALA A 259 0.50 11.10 24.00
C ALA A 259 1.68 10.12 23.94
N SER A 260 1.56 8.94 24.57
CA SER A 260 2.59 7.90 24.57
C SER A 260 2.61 7.04 23.30
N LEU A 261 1.45 6.87 22.65
CA LEU A 261 1.26 6.00 21.49
C LEU A 261 1.54 6.67 20.14
N LEU A 262 1.03 7.89 19.99
CA LEU A 262 1.01 8.59 18.71
C LEU A 262 2.38 8.80 18.06
N PRO A 263 3.48 9.10 18.79
CA PRO A 263 4.81 9.25 18.20
C PRO A 263 5.34 7.97 17.52
N GLY A 264 4.95 6.78 18.01
CA GLY A 264 5.34 5.49 17.42
C GLY A 264 4.47 5.06 16.25
N LEU A 265 3.22 5.53 16.20
CA LEU A 265 2.23 5.13 15.19
C LEU A 265 2.14 6.11 14.00
N ALA A 266 2.55 7.36 14.17
CA ALA A 266 2.49 8.35 13.11
C ALA A 266 3.65 9.35 13.19
N ARG A 267 4.14 9.78 12.02
CA ARG A 267 5.22 10.77 11.92
C ARG A 267 4.79 12.10 12.54
N SER A 268 5.74 12.82 13.14
CA SER A 268 5.53 14.15 13.76
C SER A 268 4.72 15.12 12.90
N ARG A 269 4.93 15.14 11.58
CA ARG A 269 4.18 16.02 10.67
C ARG A 269 2.69 15.67 10.54
N VAL A 270 2.33 14.39 10.65
CA VAL A 270 0.93 13.93 10.67
C VAL A 270 0.28 14.34 11.98
N LEU A 271 0.99 14.17 13.11
CA LEU A 271 0.53 14.60 14.44
C LEU A 271 0.26 16.11 14.51
N LYS A 272 1.17 16.91 13.94
CA LYS A 272 1.00 18.36 13.82
C LYS A 272 -0.22 18.75 12.98
N ALA A 273 -0.51 18.02 11.90
CA ALA A 273 -1.67 18.27 11.05
C ALA A 273 -3.01 17.92 11.72
N LEU A 274 -2.99 17.05 12.74
CA LEU A 274 -4.14 16.74 13.59
C LEU A 274 -4.35 17.78 14.71
N GLY A 275 -3.53 18.84 14.77
CA GLY A 275 -3.65 19.92 15.76
C GLY A 275 -3.12 19.54 17.16
N ARG A 276 -2.36 18.45 17.29
CA ARG A 276 -1.94 17.91 18.60
C ARG A 276 -0.44 18.12 18.80
N THR A 277 -0.08 19.19 19.49
CA THR A 277 1.22 19.29 20.18
C THR A 277 1.18 18.40 21.42
N PRO A 278 2.26 17.71 21.80
CA PRO A 278 2.29 16.98 23.06
C PRO A 278 2.16 17.98 24.22
N SER A 279 1.02 18.02 24.89
CA SER A 279 0.87 18.77 26.14
C SER A 279 1.48 17.94 27.27
N ARG A 280 2.32 18.60 28.08
CA ARG A 280 2.76 18.10 29.38
C ARG A 280 1.53 17.76 30.22
N GLY A 281 1.63 16.63 30.92
CA GLY A 281 0.50 15.91 31.47
C GLY A 281 -0.25 16.62 32.58
N GLU A 282 -1.50 16.19 32.73
CA GLU A 282 -2.24 16.23 33.99
C GLU A 282 -3.18 15.02 34.02
N SER A 283 -3.09 14.30 35.12
CA SER A 283 -3.80 13.05 35.41
C SER A 283 -5.23 13.35 35.84
N HIS A 284 -6.24 12.65 35.32
CA HIS A 284 -7.48 12.38 36.08
C HIS A 284 -8.15 11.09 35.63
N GLY A 285 -8.53 10.29 36.61
CA GLY A 285 -9.04 8.93 36.47
C GLY A 285 -10.51 8.85 36.07
N GLY A 286 -10.89 7.68 35.56
CA GLY A 286 -12.26 7.36 35.20
C GLY A 286 -12.39 5.88 34.83
N ASN A 287 -12.98 5.14 35.75
CA ASN A 287 -13.24 3.70 35.74
C ASN A 287 -14.32 3.34 34.70
N HIS A 288 -14.15 2.31 33.86
CA HIS A 288 -15.28 1.53 33.31
C HIS A 288 -14.88 0.15 32.77
N ASN A 289 -15.56 -0.86 33.34
CA ASN A 289 -15.59 -2.27 32.94
C ASN A 289 -15.89 -2.48 31.45
N ARG A 290 -15.18 -3.41 30.80
CA ARG A 290 -15.77 -4.25 29.74
C ARG A 290 -14.99 -5.54 29.48
N VAL A 291 -15.79 -6.51 29.04
CA VAL A 291 -15.59 -7.96 28.99
C VAL A 291 -14.59 -8.38 27.90
N ASN A 292 -13.72 -9.34 28.24
CA ASN A 292 -12.70 -9.93 27.38
C ASN A 292 -13.31 -10.73 26.20
N CYS A 293 -12.89 -10.43 24.97
CA CYS A 293 -12.91 -11.39 23.87
C CYS A 293 -11.62 -12.21 23.91
N LEU A 294 -11.76 -13.54 24.06
CA LEU A 294 -10.64 -14.49 24.08
C LEU A 294 -9.94 -14.52 22.72
N VAL A 295 -8.64 -14.19 22.72
CA VAL A 295 -7.71 -14.55 21.65
C VAL A 295 -7.30 -16.00 21.90
N VAL A 296 -7.71 -16.91 21.03
CA VAL A 296 -7.30 -18.32 21.11
C VAL A 296 -5.83 -18.41 20.71
N SER A 297 -4.96 -18.56 21.69
CA SER A 297 -3.58 -19.02 21.51
C SER A 297 -3.61 -20.53 21.22
N ASN A 298 -3.67 -20.90 19.94
CA ASN A 298 -3.40 -22.29 19.55
C ASN A 298 -1.88 -22.50 19.57
N VAL A 299 -1.34 -22.82 20.74
CA VAL A 299 -0.04 -23.49 20.87
C VAL A 299 -0.32 -24.98 20.74
N PRO A 300 0.18 -25.69 19.72
CA PRO A 300 0.16 -27.14 19.72
C PRO A 300 1.17 -27.62 20.75
N SER A 301 0.71 -28.25 21.82
CA SER A 301 1.55 -29.02 22.72
C SER A 301 2.15 -30.19 21.95
N SER A 302 3.47 -30.16 21.78
CA SER A 302 4.25 -31.27 21.27
C SER A 302 4.14 -32.47 22.21
N SER A 303 3.67 -33.60 21.68
CA SER A 303 3.89 -34.94 22.20
C SER A 303 4.46 -35.79 21.08
#